data_AF-A0AAF0Z7A7-F1
#
_entry.id   AF-A0AAF0Z7A7-F1
#
_cell.length_a   1.000
_cell.length_b   1.000
_cell.length_c   1.000
_cell.angle_alpha   90.00
_cell.angle_beta   90.00
_cell.angle_gamma   90.00
#
_symmetry.space_group_name_H-M   'P 1'
#
loop_
_entity.id
_entity.type
_entity.pdbx_description
1 polymer ?
#
loop_
_entity_poly.entity_id
_entity_poly.type
_entity_poly.pdbx_seq_one_letter_code
_entity_poly.pdbx_strand_id
1 'polypeptide(L)'
;MTKSFFSFSLALGLAFSTLNNGAVFAQQTTVRTGANGNSQTTNRTWGNGEQNTTRTGSNGNSQTTNRTWGDGQQTTTRKGSNGNSQTTTRTINK
;
A
#
# COMPACT_ATOMS: atom_id res chain seq x y z
N MET A 1 15.87 30.32 -8.69
CA MET A 1 16.05 29.96 -7.27
C MET A 1 15.43 28.60 -7.01
N THR A 2 16.23 27.55 -7.01
CA THR A 2 15.82 26.16 -6.74
C THR A 2 15.67 25.97 -5.23
N LYS A 3 14.44 25.94 -4.73
CA LYS A 3 14.16 25.57 -3.33
C LYS A 3 14.17 24.05 -3.22
N SER A 4 15.34 23.49 -2.89
CA SER A 4 15.47 22.09 -2.52
C SER A 4 14.89 21.91 -1.12
N PHE A 5 13.74 21.24 -1.01
CA PHE A 5 13.16 20.83 0.27
C PHE A 5 13.69 19.44 0.61
N PHE A 6 14.66 19.37 1.51
CA PHE A 6 15.06 18.12 2.16
C PHE A 6 13.89 17.62 3.02
N SER A 7 13.08 16.70 2.49
CA SER A 7 12.03 16.04 3.26
C SER A 7 12.64 14.89 4.08
N PHE A 8 12.71 15.06 5.41
CA PHE A 8 13.10 14.01 6.35
C PHE A 8 11.87 13.13 6.65
N SER A 9 11.82 11.92 6.08
CA SER A 9 10.73 10.97 6.33
C SER A 9 11.11 9.99 7.43
N LEU A 10 10.48 10.09 8.61
CA LEU A 10 10.59 9.07 9.64
C LEU A 10 9.54 7.97 9.37
N ALA A 11 10.00 6.77 8.96
CA ALA A 11 9.15 5.59 8.82
C ALA A 11 9.21 4.77 10.11
N LEU A 12 8.14 4.80 10.91
CA LEU A 12 8.05 4.02 12.15
C LEU A 12 6.89 3.02 12.07
N GLY A 13 7.18 1.74 12.35
CA GLY A 13 6.18 0.68 12.60
C GLY A 13 6.25 -0.57 11.71
N LEU A 14 7.25 -1.43 11.89
CA LEU A 14 7.18 -2.84 11.45
C LEU A 14 6.67 -3.68 12.63
N ALA A 15 5.38 -4.00 12.65
CA ALA A 15 4.81 -4.96 13.60
C ALA A 15 4.57 -6.30 12.88
N PHE A 16 5.44 -7.28 13.09
CA PHE A 16 5.23 -8.65 12.62
C PHE A 16 4.39 -9.42 13.65
N SER A 17 3.08 -9.55 13.43
CA SER A 17 2.24 -10.46 14.22
C SER A 17 2.24 -11.85 13.58
N THR A 18 3.22 -12.69 13.90
CA THR A 18 3.17 -14.13 13.58
C THR A 18 2.33 -14.84 14.64
N LEU A 19 1.01 -14.89 14.46
CA LEU A 19 0.15 -15.82 15.19
C LEU A 19 -0.01 -17.09 14.35
N ASN A 20 0.28 -18.20 15.00
CA ASN A 20 0.53 -19.52 14.44
C ASN A 20 -0.75 -20.15 13.81
N ASN A 21 -0.54 -20.94 12.75
CA ASN A 21 -1.48 -21.77 11.95
C ASN A 21 -2.18 -21.16 10.71
N GLY A 22 -1.72 -21.57 9.52
CA GLY A 22 -2.59 -21.80 8.35
C GLY A 22 -2.41 -20.89 7.13
N ALA A 23 -2.03 -19.63 7.33
CA ALA A 23 -1.75 -18.71 6.22
C ALA A 23 -0.80 -17.63 6.72
N VAL A 24 0.32 -17.41 6.02
CA VAL A 24 1.25 -16.33 6.35
C VAL A 24 0.59 -15.02 5.94
N PHE A 25 -0.26 -14.49 6.82
CA PHE A 25 -0.79 -13.14 6.70
C PHE A 25 0.22 -12.17 7.30
N ALA A 26 1.00 -11.52 6.44
CA ALA A 26 1.85 -10.43 6.87
C ALA A 26 1.06 -9.12 6.81
N GLN A 27 1.22 -8.26 7.81
CA GLN A 27 0.67 -6.92 7.82
C GLN A 27 1.77 -5.90 8.07
N GLN A 28 1.71 -4.77 7.37
CA GLN A 28 2.59 -3.63 7.58
C GLN A 28 1.75 -2.36 7.58
N THR A 29 1.94 -1.53 8.60
CA THR A 29 1.44 -0.16 8.63
C THR A 29 2.61 0.80 8.48
N THR A 30 2.44 1.90 7.75
CA THR A 30 3.45 2.94 7.64
C THR A 30 2.77 4.29 7.64
N VAL A 31 3.12 5.13 8.62
CA VAL A 31 2.67 6.51 8.69
C VAL A 31 3.82 7.41 8.24
N ARG A 32 3.53 8.33 7.33
CA ARG A 32 4.46 9.35 6.85
C ARG A 32 3.87 10.71 7.12
N THR A 33 4.52 11.48 7.99
CA THR A 33 4.13 12.87 8.29
C THR A 33 5.01 13.80 7.47
N GLY A 34 4.40 14.65 6.65
CA GLY A 34 5.06 15.68 5.86
C GLY A 34 5.14 17.03 6.58
N ALA A 35 5.79 18.00 5.94
CA ALA A 35 5.79 19.38 6.42
C ALA A 35 4.33 19.92 6.48
N ASN A 36 4.03 20.68 7.54
CA ASN A 36 2.70 21.23 7.86
C ASN A 36 1.67 20.24 8.44
N GLY A 37 2.12 19.13 9.04
CA GLY A 37 1.24 18.19 9.77
C GLY A 37 0.41 17.25 8.89
N ASN A 38 0.48 17.40 7.57
CA ASN A 38 -0.13 16.47 6.63
C ASN A 38 0.44 15.06 6.84
N SER A 39 -0.41 14.08 7.09
CA SER A 39 0.00 12.70 7.32
C SER A 39 -0.62 11.78 6.28
N GLN A 40 0.16 10.77 5.86
CA GLN A 40 -0.29 9.69 5.00
C GLN A 40 -0.11 8.36 5.72
N THR A 41 -1.17 7.59 5.84
CA THR A 41 -1.12 6.22 6.36
C THR A 41 -1.19 5.23 5.21
N THR A 42 -0.28 4.26 5.18
CA THR A 42 -0.28 3.13 4.26
C THR A 42 -0.44 1.84 5.05
N ASN A 43 -1.52 1.11 4.82
CA ASN A 43 -1.72 -0.24 5.34
C ASN A 43 -1.50 -1.24 4.21
N ARG A 44 -0.68 -2.26 4.45
CA ARG A 44 -0.47 -3.36 3.52
C ARG A 44 -0.74 -4.68 4.22
N THR A 45 -1.43 -5.58 3.52
CA THR A 45 -1.59 -6.96 3.92
C THR A 45 -1.16 -7.85 2.78
N TRP A 46 -0.51 -8.97 3.09
CA TRP A 46 -0.11 -10.00 2.14
C TRP A 46 -0.57 -11.36 2.64
N GLY A 47 -0.96 -12.22 1.73
CA GLY A 47 -1.30 -13.61 2.04
C GLY A 47 -1.89 -14.29 0.81
N ASN A 48 -1.72 -15.61 0.70
CA ASN A 48 -2.38 -16.44 -0.32
C ASN A 48 -2.26 -15.93 -1.76
N GLY A 49 -1.09 -15.40 -2.15
CA GLY A 49 -0.89 -14.88 -3.52
C GLY A 49 -1.60 -13.54 -3.77
N GLU A 50 -1.96 -12.81 -2.73
CA GLU A 50 -2.58 -11.49 -2.82
C GLU A 50 -1.87 -10.46 -1.95
N GLN A 51 -1.98 -9.20 -2.36
CA GLN A 51 -1.57 -8.03 -1.60
C GLN A 51 -2.67 -6.99 -1.67
N ASN A 52 -3.14 -6.53 -0.53
CA ASN A 52 -3.97 -5.33 -0.44
C ASN A 52 -3.14 -4.14 0.08
N THR A 53 -3.42 -2.95 -0.41
CA THR A 53 -2.77 -1.71 0.04
C THR A 53 -3.75 -0.57 0.07
N THR A 54 -4.00 -0.03 1.25
CA THR A 54 -4.82 1.18 1.44
C THR A 54 -3.91 2.34 1.80
N ARG A 55 -4.07 3.46 1.09
CA ARG A 55 -3.39 4.72 1.39
C ARG A 55 -4.42 5.79 1.69
N THR A 56 -4.29 6.47 2.82
CA THR A 56 -5.15 7.59 3.22
C THR A 56 -4.30 8.82 3.43
N GLY A 57 -4.63 9.92 2.74
CA GLY A 57 -3.95 11.22 2.85
C GLY A 57 -4.66 12.18 3.81
N SER A 58 -4.08 13.36 3.99
CA SER A 58 -4.50 14.36 5.00
C SER A 58 -5.91 14.93 4.81
N ASN A 59 -6.45 14.93 3.59
CA ASN A 59 -7.79 15.44 3.29
C ASN A 59 -8.86 14.33 3.24
N GLY A 60 -8.61 13.17 3.87
CA GLY A 60 -9.52 12.02 3.86
C GLY A 60 -9.56 11.25 2.53
N ASN A 61 -8.90 11.75 1.49
CA ASN A 61 -8.73 11.03 0.23
C ASN A 61 -8.01 9.71 0.46
N SER A 62 -8.63 8.63 -0.02
CA SER A 62 -8.08 7.29 0.07
C SER A 62 -7.96 6.64 -1.30
N GLN A 63 -7.00 5.73 -1.41
CA GLN A 63 -6.82 4.87 -2.57
C GLN A 63 -6.53 3.45 -2.10
N THR A 64 -7.24 2.49 -2.67
CA THR A 64 -7.02 1.07 -2.46
C THR A 64 -6.35 0.47 -3.69
N THR A 65 -5.36 -0.39 -3.49
CA THR A 65 -4.71 -1.17 -4.54
C THR A 65 -4.69 -2.64 -4.14
N ASN A 66 -5.35 -3.48 -4.91
CA ASN A 66 -5.31 -4.93 -4.78
C ASN A 66 -4.41 -5.50 -5.88
N ARG A 67 -3.52 -6.41 -5.51
CA ARG A 67 -2.73 -7.21 -6.44
C ARG A 67 -2.96 -8.68 -6.16
N THR A 68 -3.13 -9.46 -7.22
CA THR A 68 -3.22 -10.92 -7.16
C THR A 68 -2.21 -11.51 -8.12
N TRP A 69 -1.62 -12.64 -7.73
CA TRP A 69 -0.62 -13.36 -8.49
C TRP A 69 -1.07 -14.81 -8.68
N GLY A 70 -1.09 -15.27 -9.92
CA GLY A 70 -1.49 -16.63 -10.28
C GLY A 70 -1.18 -16.92 -11.74
N ASP A 71 -0.89 -18.17 -12.08
CA ASP A 71 -0.73 -18.65 -13.46
C ASP A 71 0.22 -17.82 -14.34
N GLY A 72 1.32 -17.33 -13.77
CA GLY A 72 2.28 -16.49 -14.49
C GLY A 72 1.77 -15.08 -14.82
N GLN A 73 0.72 -14.62 -14.13
CA GLN A 73 0.14 -13.30 -14.30
C GLN A 73 0.04 -12.55 -12.97
N GLN A 74 0.13 -11.23 -13.07
CA GLN A 74 -0.21 -10.30 -12.00
C GLN A 74 -1.40 -9.47 -12.46
N THR A 75 -2.49 -9.51 -11.70
CA THR A 75 -3.60 -8.58 -11.85
C THR A 75 -3.49 -7.49 -10.80
N THR A 76 -3.79 -6.24 -11.17
CA THR A 76 -3.76 -5.08 -10.28
C THR A 76 -4.99 -4.23 -10.47
N THR A 77 -5.73 -4.03 -9.38
CA THR A 77 -6.92 -3.16 -9.34
C THR A 77 -6.61 -1.97 -8.44
N ARG A 78 -6.84 -0.76 -8.93
CA ARG A 78 -6.69 0.49 -8.18
C ARG A 78 -8.03 1.21 -8.12
N LYS A 79 -8.50 1.52 -6.91
CA LYS A 79 -9.74 2.27 -6.67
C LYS A 79 -9.45 3.57 -5.93
N GLY A 80 -9.91 4.70 -6.48
CA GLY A 80 -9.81 6.03 -5.86
C GLY A 80 -11.03 6.38 -5.01
N SER A 81 -10.92 7.48 -4.26
CA SER A 81 -11.97 7.99 -3.35
C SER A 81 -13.27 8.40 -4.06
N ASN A 82 -13.19 8.78 -5.34
CA ASN A 82 -14.35 9.10 -6.17
C ASN A 82 -15.05 7.86 -6.76
N GLY A 83 -14.66 6.66 -6.34
CA GLY A 83 -15.25 5.40 -6.82
C GLY A 83 -14.67 4.88 -8.13
N ASN A 84 -13.89 5.69 -8.86
CA ASN A 84 -13.25 5.24 -10.10
C ASN A 84 -12.28 4.10 -9.83
N SER A 85 -12.33 3.08 -10.69
CA SER A 85 -11.49 1.90 -10.61
C SER A 85 -10.78 1.64 -11.93
N GLN A 86 -9.53 1.21 -11.86
CA GLN A 86 -8.76 0.75 -13.01
C GLN A 86 -8.17 -0.62 -12.69
N THR A 87 -8.37 -1.56 -13.60
CA THR A 87 -7.75 -2.90 -13.54
C THR A 87 -6.72 -3.05 -14.66
N THR A 88 -5.61 -3.71 -14.37
CA THR A 88 -4.59 -4.04 -15.36
C THR A 88 -4.03 -5.42 -15.03
N THR A 89 -3.92 -6.27 -16.06
CA THR A 89 -3.30 -7.60 -15.96
C THR A 89 -2.05 -7.61 -16.83
N ARG A 90 -0.98 -8.20 -16.31
CA ARG A 90 0.27 -8.38 -17.04
C ARG A 90 0.84 -9.77 -16.81
N THR A 91 1.47 -10.32 -17.83
CA THR A 91 2.33 -11.50 -17.69
C THR A 91 3.53 -11.15 -16.82
N ILE A 92 3.87 -12.05 -15.92
CA ILE A 92 5.07 -11.99 -15.08
C ILE A 92 5.92 -13.21 -15.42
N ASN A 93 6.97 -12.98 -16.20
CA ASN A 93 7.97 -14.00 -16.44
C ASN A 93 8.72 -14.24 -15.12
N LYS A 94 8.78 -15.51 -14.70
CA LYS A 94 9.59 -15.96 -13.56
C LYS A 94 11.04 -16.15 -13.98
#